data_AF-A0A3B5KYN8-F1
#
_entry.id   AF-A0A3B5KYN8-F1
#
_cell.length_a   1.000
_cell.length_b   1.000
_cell.length_c   1.000
_cell.angle_alpha   90.00
_cell.angle_beta   90.00
_cell.angle_gamma   90.00
#
_symmetry.space_group_name_H-M   'P 1'
#
loop_
_entity.id
_entity.type
_entity.pdbx_description
1 polymer ?
#
loop_
_entity_poly.entity_id
_entity_poly.type
_entity_poly.pdbx_seq_one_letter_code
_entity_poly.pdbx_strand_id
1 'polypeptide(L)'
;MSFFCFHCFGYNDQSWSVSLANSGCTFWHNEMKIKIPNPCSSRMGLYLNHKAGTLSFYSVSCSEQLVLLHKVQTTFSQPLYPGFMVSKGASVKIIKQQ
;
A
#
# COMPACT_ATOMS: atom_id res chain seq x y z
N MET A 1 16.51 -14.72 11.63
CA MET A 1 16.31 -13.24 11.69
C MET A 1 17.63 -12.60 11.28
N SER A 2 17.72 -12.17 10.02
CA SER A 2 18.82 -11.36 9.52
C SER A 2 18.18 -10.15 8.86
N PHE A 3 18.25 -9.00 9.54
CA PHE A 3 17.88 -7.71 8.97
C PHE A 3 19.03 -7.26 8.06
N PHE A 4 18.92 -7.52 6.76
CA PHE A 4 19.63 -6.72 5.76
C PHE A 4 18.68 -5.64 5.26
N CYS A 5 19.10 -4.39 5.38
CA CYS A 5 18.41 -3.18 4.93
C CYS A 5 18.38 -3.09 3.40
N PHE A 6 17.73 -4.03 2.71
CA PHE A 6 17.54 -3.99 1.24
C PHE A 6 16.18 -4.49 0.73
N HIS A 7 15.30 -5.08 1.56
CA HIS A 7 13.97 -5.44 1.06
C HIS A 7 12.99 -4.28 1.20
N CYS A 8 12.91 -3.48 0.13
CA CYS A 8 11.82 -2.53 -0.06
C CYS A 8 10.47 -3.29 -0.09
N PHE A 9 9.43 -2.74 0.54
CA PHE A 9 8.09 -3.35 0.48
C PHE A 9 7.63 -3.50 -0.97
N GLY A 10 7.13 -4.68 -1.34
CA GLY A 10 6.69 -5.01 -2.70
C GLY A 10 7.76 -5.64 -3.59
N TYR A 11 9.01 -5.79 -3.14
CA TYR A 11 10.10 -6.47 -3.88
C TYR A 11 10.22 -7.96 -3.52
N ASN A 12 9.21 -8.55 -2.90
CA ASN A 12 9.08 -9.99 -2.70
C ASN A 12 7.62 -10.40 -2.78
N ASP A 13 7.37 -11.71 -2.76
CA ASP A 13 6.07 -12.35 -2.78
C ASP A 13 5.32 -12.27 -1.44
N GLN A 14 5.97 -11.81 -0.38
CA GLN A 14 5.40 -11.68 0.97
C GLN A 14 4.96 -10.25 1.31
N SER A 15 5.13 -9.31 0.39
CA SER A 15 4.78 -7.91 0.62
C SER A 15 4.11 -7.27 -0.58
N TRP A 16 3.28 -6.29 -0.26
CA TRP A 16 2.56 -5.44 -1.20
C TRP A 16 2.75 -4.00 -0.78
N SER A 17 2.98 -3.11 -1.73
CA SER A 17 3.12 -1.69 -1.41
C SER A 17 2.52 -0.80 -2.49
N VAL A 18 2.13 0.41 -2.08
CA VAL A 18 1.86 1.50 -3.02
C VAL A 18 2.82 2.63 -2.68
N SER A 19 3.61 3.02 -3.67
CA SER A 19 4.53 4.16 -3.56
C SER A 19 3.88 5.41 -4.14
N LEU A 20 3.95 6.52 -3.39
CA LEU A 20 3.53 7.85 -3.85
C LEU A 20 4.73 8.59 -4.45
N ALA A 21 4.56 9.15 -5.64
CA ALA A 21 5.50 10.05 -6.29
C ALA A 21 4.76 11.23 -6.91
N ASN A 22 5.50 12.30 -7.25
CA ASN A 22 4.93 13.47 -7.93
C ASN A 22 4.26 13.12 -9.28
N SER A 23 4.70 12.02 -9.91
CA SER A 23 4.17 11.51 -11.17
C SER A 23 2.99 10.54 -11.02
N GLY A 24 2.54 10.27 -9.79
CA GLY A 24 1.40 9.41 -9.47
C GLY A 24 1.73 8.27 -8.50
N CYS A 25 0.84 7.28 -8.45
CA CYS A 25 1.03 6.06 -7.65
C CYS A 25 1.56 4.90 -8.48
N THR A 26 2.36 4.06 -7.84
CA THR A 26 2.75 2.76 -8.37
C THR A 26 2.49 1.69 -7.32
N PHE A 27 1.79 0.63 -7.71
CA PHE A 27 1.65 -0.58 -6.92
C PHE A 27 2.82 -1.52 -7.17
N TRP A 28 3.32 -2.17 -6.12
CA TRP A 28 4.45 -3.09 -6.16
C TRP A 28 4.12 -4.41 -5.47
N HIS A 29 4.50 -5.51 -6.10
CA HIS A 29 4.46 -6.85 -5.53
C HIS A 29 5.38 -7.78 -6.31
N ASN A 30 6.20 -8.58 -5.60
CA ASN A 30 7.11 -9.54 -6.20
C ASN A 30 7.94 -8.95 -7.35
N GLU A 31 8.51 -7.76 -7.13
CA GLU A 31 9.31 -6.99 -8.12
C GLU A 31 8.54 -6.49 -9.34
N MET A 32 7.27 -6.86 -9.47
CA MET A 32 6.39 -6.32 -10.49
C MET A 32 5.82 -4.97 -10.04
N LYS A 33 5.75 -4.04 -10.99
CA LYS A 33 5.17 -2.71 -10.77
C LYS A 33 4.01 -2.44 -11.72
N ILE A 34 2.94 -1.90 -11.18
CA ILE A 34 1.75 -1.49 -11.94
C ILE A 34 1.53 0.00 -11.68
N LYS A 35 1.59 0.81 -12.74
CA LYS A 35 1.23 2.23 -12.64
C LYS A 35 -0.28 2.33 -12.41
N ILE A 36 -0.68 3.00 -11.33
CA ILE A 36 -2.09 3.21 -11.04
C ILE A 36 -2.56 4.40 -11.91
N PRO A 37 -3.61 4.21 -12.73
CA PRO A 37 -4.06 5.24 -13.66
C PRO A 37 -4.83 6.38 -12.95
N ASN A 38 -5.42 6.09 -11.79
CA ASN A 38 -6.22 7.05 -11.03
C ASN A 38 -5.33 8.07 -10.30
N PRO A 39 -5.80 9.33 -10.16
CA PRO A 39 -5.13 10.31 -9.31
C PRO A 39 -5.06 9.83 -7.87
N CYS A 40 -3.87 9.98 -7.28
CA CYS A 40 -3.64 9.67 -5.89
C CYS A 40 -3.61 10.91 -5.02
N SER A 41 -4.25 10.80 -3.87
CA SER A 41 -4.18 11.77 -2.78
C SER A 41 -3.03 11.41 -1.84
N SER A 42 -2.60 12.38 -1.02
CA SER A 42 -1.66 12.15 0.08
C SER A 42 -2.24 11.29 1.20
N ARG A 43 -3.59 11.17 1.26
CA ARG A 43 -4.29 10.28 2.19
C ARG A 43 -4.67 8.99 1.48
N MET A 44 -4.19 7.88 2.02
CA MET A 44 -4.47 6.52 1.52
C MET A 44 -5.25 5.70 2.55
N GLY A 45 -6.17 4.88 2.06
CA GLY A 45 -6.88 3.87 2.84
C GLY A 45 -6.34 2.48 2.52
N LEU A 46 -6.25 1.63 3.54
CA LEU A 46 -5.92 0.22 3.39
C LEU A 46 -7.04 -0.61 4.02
N TYR A 47 -7.55 -1.58 3.28
CA TYR A 47 -8.54 -2.53 3.77
C TYR A 47 -8.00 -3.94 3.60
N LEU A 48 -8.03 -4.70 4.70
CA LEU A 48 -7.59 -6.08 4.73
C LEU A 48 -8.73 -6.97 5.23
N ASN A 49 -9.11 -7.93 4.40
CA ASN A 49 -10.02 -9.00 4.76
C ASN A 49 -9.26 -10.32 4.73
N HIS A 50 -8.78 -10.73 5.91
CA HIS A 50 -8.02 -11.99 6.05
C HIS A 50 -8.83 -13.22 5.64
N LYS A 51 -10.10 -13.30 6.06
CA LYS A 51 -10.95 -14.47 5.79
C LYS A 51 -11.26 -14.62 4.30
N ALA A 52 -11.52 -13.50 3.61
CA ALA A 52 -11.80 -13.50 2.18
C ALA A 52 -10.54 -13.47 1.32
N GLY A 53 -9.34 -13.31 1.89
CA GLY A 53 -8.11 -13.24 1.12
C GLY A 53 -7.99 -11.98 0.26
N THR A 54 -8.49 -10.84 0.75
CA THR A 54 -8.52 -9.59 -0.02
C THR A 54 -7.68 -8.51 0.65
N LEU A 55 -6.84 -7.83 -0.13
CA LEU A 55 -6.15 -6.60 0.24
C LEU A 55 -6.50 -5.51 -0.76
N SER A 56 -7.09 -4.41 -0.30
CA SER A 56 -7.54 -3.30 -1.14
C SER A 56 -6.87 -2.00 -0.73
N PHE A 57 -6.34 -1.28 -1.72
CA PHE A 57 -5.72 0.04 -1.57
C PHE A 57 -6.66 1.11 -2.11
N TYR A 58 -6.84 2.18 -1.35
CA TYR A 58 -7.71 3.29 -1.70
C TYR A 58 -6.97 4.62 -1.65
N SER A 59 -7.34 5.54 -2.53
CA SER A 59 -7.05 6.97 -2.41
C SER A 59 -8.25 7.64 -1.75
N VAL A 60 -8.00 8.51 -0.78
CA VAL A 60 -9.06 9.32 -0.16
C VAL A 60 -9.06 10.69 -0.81
N SER A 61 -10.13 11.01 -1.55
CA SER A 61 -10.25 12.29 -2.25
C SER A 61 -10.41 13.47 -1.27
N CYS A 62 -10.30 14.69 -1.80
CA CYS A 62 -10.59 15.91 -1.03
C CYS A 62 -12.04 15.97 -0.50
N SER A 63 -12.97 15.23 -1.14
CA SER A 63 -14.36 15.09 -0.71
C SER A 63 -14.61 13.87 0.20
N GLU A 64 -13.56 13.31 0.81
CA GLU A 64 -13.60 12.11 1.67
C GLU A 64 -14.18 10.86 0.98
N GLN A 65 -14.16 10.83 -0.36
CA GLN A 65 -14.59 9.66 -1.13
C GLN A 65 -13.43 8.66 -1.27
N LEU A 66 -13.73 7.38 -1.03
CA LEU A 66 -12.79 6.28 -1.25
C LEU A 66 -12.76 5.88 -2.73
N VAL A 67 -11.62 6.06 -3.38
CA VAL A 67 -11.38 5.61 -4.76
C VAL A 67 -10.50 4.36 -4.71
N LEU A 68 -11.01 3.23 -5.18
CA LEU A 68 -10.23 1.99 -5.26
C LEU A 68 -9.08 2.17 -6.26
N LEU A 69 -7.86 1.96 -5.79
CA LEU A 69 -6.66 2.05 -6.63
C LEU A 69 -6.23 0.67 -7.12
N HIS A 70 -6.20 -0.30 -6.21
CA HIS A 70 -5.79 -1.66 -6.53
C HIS A 70 -6.39 -2.65 -5.53
N LYS A 71 -6.71 -3.85 -6.00
CA LYS A 71 -7.22 -4.95 -5.19
C LYS A 71 -6.43 -6.20 -5.53
N VAL A 72 -5.89 -6.83 -4.49
CA VAL A 72 -5.23 -8.13 -4.56
C VAL A 72 -6.17 -9.17 -3.98
N GLN A 73 -6.29 -10.29 -4.68
CA GLN A 73 -6.96 -11.49 -4.19
C GLN A 73 -5.90 -12.57 -4.04
N THR A 74 -5.66 -13.04 -2.81
CA THR A 74 -4.62 -14.02 -2.50
C THR A 74 -4.94 -14.78 -1.21
N THR A 75 -4.29 -15.90 -0.98
CA THR A 75 -4.38 -16.63 0.29
C THR A 75 -3.23 -16.22 1.19
N PHE A 76 -3.52 -15.56 2.31
CA PHE A 76 -2.51 -15.17 3.29
C PHE A 76 -2.12 -16.37 4.14
N SER A 77 -0.88 -16.83 4.02
CA SER A 77 -0.33 -17.91 4.85
C SER A 77 0.01 -17.44 6.27
N GLN A 78 0.17 -16.13 6.47
CA GLN A 78 0.54 -15.51 7.74
C GLN A 78 -0.22 -14.19 7.95
N PRO A 79 -0.33 -13.70 9.21
CA PRO A 79 -0.86 -12.37 9.49
C PRO A 79 -0.09 -11.28 8.74
N LEU A 80 -0.80 -10.28 8.22
CA LEU A 80 -0.16 -9.12 7.59
C LEU A 80 -0.05 -7.98 8.59
N TYR A 81 1.04 -7.25 8.47
CA TYR A 81 1.33 -6.08 9.30
C TYR A 81 1.45 -4.84 8.42
N PRO A 82 0.86 -3.69 8.80
CA PRO A 82 1.05 -2.46 8.07
C PRO A 82 2.50 -1.99 8.22
N GLY A 83 3.11 -1.63 7.10
CA GLY A 83 4.45 -1.06 7.03
C GLY A 83 4.44 0.28 6.30
N PHE A 84 5.32 1.19 6.71
CA PHE A 84 5.48 2.50 6.08
C PHE A 84 6.94 2.73 5.75
N MET A 85 7.20 3.24 4.56
CA MET A 85 8.52 3.68 4.12
C MET A 85 8.40 5.17 3.77
N VAL A 86 9.26 6.00 4.37
CA VAL A 86 9.23 7.45 4.20
C VAL A 86 10.55 7.94 3.63
N SER A 87 10.46 8.75 2.58
CA SER A 87 11.62 9.46 2.03
C SER A 87 12.10 10.56 2.98
N LYS A 88 13.36 10.97 2.84
CA LYS A 88 13.93 12.08 3.61
C LYS A 88 13.08 13.35 3.44
N GLY A 89 12.61 13.91 4.57
CA GLY A 89 11.76 15.10 4.60
C GLY A 89 10.25 14.83 4.47
N ALA A 90 9.83 13.59 4.26
CA ALA A 90 8.42 13.19 4.34
C ALA A 90 8.02 12.79 5.76
N SER A 91 6.72 12.80 6.05
CA SER A 91 6.15 12.27 7.29
C SER A 91 4.90 11.46 7.00
N VAL A 92 4.59 10.53 7.89
CA VAL A 92 3.36 9.72 7.85
C VAL A 92 2.61 9.92 9.14
N LYS A 93 1.29 10.10 9.03
CA LYS A 93 0.38 10.19 10.16
C LYS A 93 -0.70 9.12 10.01
N ILE A 94 -0.82 8.28 11.02
CA ILE A 94 -1.92 7.31 11.11
C ILE A 94 -3.15 8.06 11.61
N ILE A 95 -4.22 8.02 10.82
CA ILE A 95 -5.51 8.61 11.16
C ILE A 95 -6.36 7.51 11.78
N LYS A 96 -6.78 7.72 13.03
CA LYS A 96 -7.75 6.83 13.67
C LYS A 96 -9.13 7.19 13.14
N GLN A 97 -9.90 6.19 12.71
CA GLN A 97 -11.33 6.36 12.56
C GLN A 97 -11.91 6.50 13.98
N GLN A 98 -12.63 7.59 14.23
CA GLN A 98 -13.37 7.84 15.48
C GLN A 98 -14.56 6.88 15.59
#